data_AF-A0A7V3PKE0-F1
#
_entry.id   AF-A0A7V3PKE0-F1
#
_cell.length_a   1.000
_cell.length_b   1.000
_cell.length_c   1.000
_cell.angle_alpha   90.00
_cell.angle_beta   90.00
_cell.angle_gamma   90.00
#
_symmetry.space_group_name_H-M   'P 1'
#
loop_
_entity.id
_entity.type
_entity.pdbx_description
1 polymer ?
#
loop_
_entity_poly.entity_id
_entity_poly.type
_entity_poly.pdbx_seq_one_letter_code
_entity_poly.pdbx_strand_id
1 'polypeptide(L)'
;MKKLLLIISETSNKIFWIVSISYHAWELLNRILNISSFFPFQIKTEVLTKEQIREAILKRHQTSGYELEILPDESLKSYKHLKLNFSSKDKQLSLQEEYFDRLYEACEGNITSAMFYWMKSIKDFKNNTIYISPFKKLDFRFLENFEIEKLLTLSNLIQHGSLTIAEHQEIFNCEQEKSKTILNFLNAANLIHFDLNEQGEKVYYINPAVYKPIEIELRKLHIFE
;
A
#
# COMPACT_ATOMS: atom_id res chain seq x y z
N MET A 1 -18.15 -17.51 4.61
CA MET A 1 -17.67 -17.02 5.92
C MET A 1 -18.21 -17.78 7.14
N LYS A 2 -19.53 -17.79 7.44
CA LYS A 2 -20.07 -18.41 8.68
C LYS A 2 -19.65 -19.88 8.90
N LYS A 3 -19.63 -20.69 7.84
CA LYS A 3 -19.16 -22.08 7.89
C LYS A 3 -17.69 -22.20 8.30
N LEU A 4 -16.82 -21.31 7.80
CA LEU A 4 -15.41 -21.29 8.18
C LEU A 4 -15.23 -20.94 9.66
N LEU A 5 -15.95 -19.92 10.15
CA LEU A 5 -15.91 -19.54 11.57
C LEU A 5 -16.36 -20.67 12.49
N LEU A 6 -17.39 -21.43 12.08
CA LEU A 6 -17.83 -22.61 12.81
C LEU A 6 -16.73 -23.68 12.87
N ILE A 7 -16.08 -23.97 11.74
CA ILE A 7 -14.96 -24.93 11.69
C ILE A 7 -13.82 -24.50 12.61
N ILE A 8 -13.44 -23.22 12.60
CA ILE A 8 -12.40 -22.68 13.47
C ILE A 8 -12.78 -22.88 14.93
N SER A 9 -14.01 -22.54 15.31
CA SER A 9 -14.50 -22.67 16.68
C SER A 9 -14.49 -24.12 17.16
N GLU A 10 -15.06 -25.05 16.39
CA GLU A 10 -15.18 -26.47 16.72
C GLU A 10 -13.83 -27.21 16.78
N THR A 11 -12.81 -26.70 16.08
CA THR A 11 -11.49 -27.35 16.00
C THR A 11 -10.40 -26.62 16.80
N SER A 12 -10.72 -25.50 17.44
CA SER A 12 -9.76 -24.65 18.19
C SER A 12 -9.05 -25.37 19.34
N ASN A 13 -9.62 -26.47 19.86
CA ASN A 13 -9.00 -27.30 20.90
C ASN A 13 -7.91 -28.26 20.36
N LYS A 14 -7.83 -28.46 19.05
CA LYS A 14 -6.90 -29.41 18.39
C LYS A 14 -6.02 -28.74 17.34
N ILE A 15 -6.48 -27.65 16.75
CA ILE A 15 -5.82 -26.94 15.66
C ILE A 15 -5.55 -25.51 16.10
N PHE A 16 -4.29 -25.09 15.99
CA PHE A 16 -3.90 -23.70 16.18
C PHE A 16 -4.14 -22.92 14.89
N TRP A 17 -5.24 -22.17 14.84
CA TRP A 17 -5.62 -21.36 13.69
C TRP A 17 -4.93 -20.00 13.72
N ILE A 18 -4.25 -19.65 12.62
CA ILE A 18 -3.77 -18.30 12.35
C ILE A 18 -4.53 -17.79 11.13
N VAL A 19 -5.23 -16.66 11.28
CA VAL A 19 -6.00 -16.05 10.20
C VAL A 19 -5.49 -14.62 9.99
N SER A 20 -5.16 -14.30 8.75
CA SER A 20 -4.82 -12.95 8.31
C SER A 20 -5.95 -12.37 7.46
N ILE A 21 -6.28 -11.10 7.68
CA ILE A 21 -7.31 -10.38 6.93
C ILE A 21 -6.93 -8.90 6.87
N SER A 22 -7.30 -8.22 5.78
CA SER A 22 -7.08 -6.78 5.66
C SER A 22 -7.89 -6.01 6.70
N TYR A 23 -7.40 -4.82 7.08
CA TYR A 23 -8.04 -3.98 8.08
C TYR A 23 -9.50 -3.64 7.72
N HIS A 24 -9.73 -3.19 6.48
CA HIS A 24 -11.08 -2.79 6.05
C HIS A 24 -12.06 -3.97 5.97
N ALA A 25 -11.59 -5.14 5.52
CA ALA A 25 -12.42 -6.33 5.51
C ALA A 25 -12.71 -6.83 6.95
N TRP A 26 -11.75 -6.71 7.87
CA TRP A 26 -11.95 -7.00 9.28
C TRP A 26 -13.01 -6.09 9.89
N GLU A 27 -12.92 -4.77 9.71
CA GLU A 27 -13.89 -3.81 10.23
C GLU A 27 -15.30 -4.08 9.69
N LEU A 28 -15.42 -4.34 8.38
CA LEU A 28 -16.69 -4.69 7.75
C LEU A 28 -17.28 -5.97 8.37
N LEU A 29 -16.50 -7.06 8.42
CA LEU A 29 -16.97 -8.34 8.93
C LEU A 29 -17.25 -8.30 10.42
N ASN A 30 -16.47 -7.55 11.19
CA ASN A 30 -16.70 -7.40 12.63
C ASN A 30 -18.00 -6.62 12.88
N ARG A 31 -18.31 -5.59 12.08
CA ARG A 31 -19.58 -4.87 12.16
C ARG A 31 -20.78 -5.74 11.82
N ILE A 32 -20.68 -6.62 10.82
CA ILE A 32 -21.81 -7.42 10.33
C ILE A 32 -21.98 -8.72 11.12
N LEU A 33 -20.88 -9.38 11.48
CA LEU A 33 -20.87 -10.76 12.02
C LEU A 33 -20.24 -10.88 13.41
N ASN A 34 -19.71 -9.79 13.97
CA ASN A 34 -18.97 -9.80 15.24
C ASN A 34 -17.86 -10.86 15.27
N ILE A 35 -17.07 -10.94 14.19
CA ILE A 35 -16.07 -12.00 14.02
C ILE A 35 -14.99 -11.99 15.11
N SER A 36 -14.78 -10.85 15.78
CA SER A 36 -13.87 -10.73 16.93
C SER A 36 -14.16 -11.75 18.03
N SER A 37 -15.43 -12.14 18.23
CA SER A 37 -15.83 -13.12 19.24
C SER A 37 -15.27 -14.54 19.00
N PHE A 38 -14.85 -14.86 17.78
CA PHE A 38 -14.27 -16.16 17.42
C PHE A 38 -12.76 -16.23 17.64
N PHE A 39 -12.09 -15.09 17.89
CA PHE A 39 -10.64 -14.99 18.01
C PHE A 39 -10.25 -14.39 19.36
N PRO A 40 -9.82 -15.22 20.33
CA PRO A 40 -9.39 -14.75 21.65
C PRO A 40 -8.17 -13.81 21.58
N PHE A 41 -7.29 -14.04 20.61
CA PHE A 41 -6.09 -13.25 20.38
C PHE A 41 -6.20 -12.53 19.04
N GLN A 42 -6.08 -11.21 19.08
CA GLN A 42 -6.16 -10.35 17.91
C GLN A 42 -4.90 -9.48 17.87
N ILE A 43 -4.14 -9.61 16.80
CA ILE A 43 -2.95 -8.79 16.56
C ILE A 43 -3.32 -7.82 15.44
N LYS A 44 -3.48 -6.55 15.80
CA LYS A 44 -3.63 -5.48 14.82
C LYS A 44 -2.23 -5.06 14.39
N THR A 45 -1.93 -5.17 13.10
CA THR A 45 -0.73 -4.56 12.55
C THR A 45 -0.93 -3.05 12.56
N GLU A 46 -0.32 -2.38 13.53
CA GLU A 46 -0.38 -0.93 13.63
C GLU A 46 0.28 -0.27 12.42
N VAL A 47 -0.18 0.95 12.13
CA VAL A 47 0.48 1.84 11.18
C VAL A 47 1.87 2.14 11.74
N LEU A 48 2.93 1.79 11.00
CA LEU A 48 4.29 2.03 11.44
C LEU A 48 4.53 3.52 11.58
N THR A 49 5.24 3.93 12.62
CA THR A 49 5.75 5.30 12.78
C THR A 49 6.82 5.61 11.73
N LYS A 50 7.12 6.90 11.54
CA LYS A 50 8.19 7.35 10.65
C LYS A 50 9.52 6.69 11.00
N GLU A 51 9.82 6.62 12.29
CA GLU A 51 11.06 6.05 12.84
C GLU A 51 11.14 4.55 12.53
N GLN A 52 10.04 3.80 12.69
CA GLN A 52 9.97 2.38 12.35
C GLN A 52 10.12 2.14 10.84
N ILE A 53 9.49 2.97 9.99
CA ILE A 53 9.67 2.88 8.53
C ILE A 53 11.13 3.13 8.15
N ARG A 54 11.72 4.19 8.69
CA ARG A 54 13.12 4.53 8.45
C ARG A 54 14.03 3.39 8.88
N GLU A 55 13.84 2.88 10.09
CA GLU A 55 14.64 1.78 10.62
C GLU A 55 14.51 0.52 9.75
N ALA A 56 13.29 0.15 9.33
CA ALA A 56 13.05 -1.00 8.47
C ALA A 56 13.76 -0.87 7.11
N ILE A 57 13.65 0.29 6.47
CA ILE A 57 14.30 0.58 5.18
C ILE A 57 15.82 0.55 5.33
N LEU A 58 16.37 1.24 6.35
CA LEU A 58 17.81 1.31 6.56
C LEU A 58 18.41 -0.05 6.94
N LYS A 59 17.74 -0.85 7.78
CA LYS A 59 18.17 -2.24 8.08
C LYS A 59 18.21 -3.09 6.80
N ARG A 60 17.17 -3.00 5.97
CA ARG A 60 17.11 -3.72 4.70
C ARG A 60 18.21 -3.28 3.73
N HIS A 61 18.50 -1.98 3.70
CA HIS A 61 19.59 -1.41 2.92
C HIS A 61 20.96 -1.89 3.42
N GLN A 62 21.21 -1.88 4.73
CA GLN A 62 22.46 -2.35 5.32
C GLN A 62 22.77 -3.81 4.97
N THR A 63 21.74 -4.66 4.81
CA THR A 63 21.92 -6.05 4.36
C THR A 63 22.59 -6.15 2.98
N SER A 64 22.54 -5.09 2.15
CA SER A 64 23.20 -5.05 0.85
C SER A 64 24.72 -4.81 0.93
N GLY A 65 25.24 -4.32 2.06
CA GLY A 65 26.65 -3.97 2.23
C GLY A 65 27.08 -2.65 1.58
N TYR A 66 26.13 -1.91 0.97
CA TYR A 66 26.40 -0.64 0.31
C TYR A 66 26.21 0.57 1.22
N GLU A 67 26.92 1.64 0.91
CA GLU A 67 26.72 2.95 1.49
C GLU A 67 25.50 3.65 0.88
N LEU A 68 24.92 4.58 1.64
CA LEU A 68 23.74 5.34 1.27
C LEU A 68 24.07 6.82 1.07
N GLU A 69 23.86 7.32 -0.15
CA GLU A 69 23.91 8.75 -0.44
C GLU A 69 22.57 9.24 -0.98
N ILE A 70 22.02 10.32 -0.41
CA ILE A 70 20.80 10.95 -0.90
C ILE A 70 21.24 12.16 -1.71
N LEU A 71 20.86 12.17 -2.98
CA LEU A 71 21.12 13.26 -3.87
C LEU A 71 20.24 14.46 -3.48
N PRO A 72 20.78 15.69 -3.56
CA PRO A 72 20.00 16.87 -3.27
C PRO A 72 18.96 17.14 -4.35
N ASP A 73 17.86 17.77 -3.96
CA ASP A 73 16.87 18.26 -4.91
C ASP A 73 17.35 19.58 -5.51
N GLU A 74 17.86 19.52 -6.74
CA GLU A 74 18.34 20.68 -7.49
C GLU A 74 17.21 21.69 -7.80
N SER A 75 15.95 21.26 -7.72
CA SER A 75 14.78 22.11 -7.98
C SER A 75 14.36 22.95 -6.77
N LEU A 76 14.79 22.58 -5.55
CA LEU A 76 14.40 23.29 -4.32
C LEU A 76 15.34 24.47 -4.04
N LYS A 77 14.76 25.67 -3.85
CA LYS A 77 15.48 26.88 -3.43
C LYS A 77 16.23 26.68 -2.08
N SER A 78 15.74 25.78 -1.23
CA SER A 78 16.33 25.34 0.04
C SER A 78 17.78 24.86 -0.09
N TYR A 79 18.14 24.32 -1.27
CA TYR A 79 19.50 23.84 -1.56
C TYR A 79 20.56 24.95 -1.48
N LYS A 80 20.18 26.21 -1.73
CA LYS A 80 21.11 27.36 -1.60
C LYS A 80 21.49 27.64 -0.14
N HIS A 81 20.63 27.34 0.82
CA HIS A 81 20.90 27.55 2.26
C HIS A 81 21.74 26.40 2.85
N LEU A 82 21.52 25.16 2.40
CA LEU A 82 22.31 23.99 2.78
C LEU A 82 23.77 24.06 2.30
N LYS A 83 24.07 24.82 1.23
CA LYS A 83 25.43 25.00 0.71
C LYS A 83 26.35 25.84 1.59
N LEU A 84 25.80 26.67 2.49
CA LEU A 84 26.59 27.75 3.08
C LEU A 84 27.26 27.41 4.42
N ASN A 85 26.76 26.47 5.23
CA ASN A 85 27.19 26.36 6.64
C ASN A 85 27.25 24.94 7.27
N PHE A 86 27.18 23.84 6.51
CA PHE A 86 27.13 22.48 7.08
C PHE A 86 28.28 21.57 6.63
N SER A 87 28.71 20.66 7.51
CA SER A 87 29.60 19.56 7.12
C SER A 87 28.90 18.62 6.14
N SER A 88 29.67 17.85 5.34
CA SER A 88 29.10 16.88 4.40
C SER A 88 28.18 15.86 5.08
N LYS A 89 28.49 15.48 6.32
CA LYS A 89 27.69 14.56 7.13
C LYS A 89 26.37 15.17 7.60
N ASP A 90 26.40 16.41 8.10
CA ASP A 90 25.19 17.10 8.57
C ASP A 90 24.22 17.36 7.41
N LYS A 91 24.76 17.68 6.23
CA LYS A 91 23.97 17.83 5.00
C LYS A 91 23.26 16.52 4.64
N GLN A 92 23.98 15.40 4.68
CA GLN A 92 23.41 14.09 4.36
C GLN A 92 22.34 13.66 5.39
N LEU A 93 22.54 13.95 6.67
CA LEU A 93 21.51 13.73 7.70
C LEU A 93 20.26 14.55 7.42
N SER A 94 20.40 15.84 7.10
CA SER A 94 19.28 16.71 6.77
C SER A 94 18.51 16.23 5.53
N LEU A 95 19.21 15.75 4.49
CA LEU A 95 18.58 15.19 3.29
C LEU A 95 17.84 13.88 3.59
N GLN A 96 18.39 13.05 4.49
CA GLN A 96 17.71 11.85 4.99
C GLN A 96 16.45 12.19 5.78
N GLU A 97 16.49 13.14 6.71
CA GLU A 97 15.29 13.58 7.42
C GLU A 97 14.21 14.03 6.45
N GLU A 98 14.53 14.94 5.52
CA GLU A 98 13.56 15.44 4.53
C GLU A 98 12.99 14.31 3.67
N TYR A 99 13.84 13.38 3.24
CA TYR A 99 13.40 12.23 2.46
C TYR A 99 12.40 11.37 3.23
N PHE A 100 12.71 11.00 4.48
CA PHE A 100 11.87 10.13 5.29
C PHE A 100 10.59 10.83 5.77
N ASP A 101 10.61 12.15 5.98
CA ASP A 101 9.40 12.94 6.26
C ASP A 101 8.43 12.86 5.08
N ARG A 102 8.89 13.17 3.86
CA ARG A 102 8.04 13.15 2.66
C ARG A 102 7.61 11.74 2.28
N LEU A 103 8.47 10.74 2.50
CA LEU A 103 8.12 9.33 2.33
C LEU A 103 6.98 8.94 3.27
N TYR A 104 7.09 9.31 4.55
CA TYR A 104 6.07 9.00 5.55
C TYR A 104 4.72 9.64 5.20
N GLU A 105 4.70 10.91 4.80
CA GLU A 105 3.49 11.60 4.32
C GLU A 105 2.83 10.90 3.12
N ALA A 106 3.62 10.25 2.26
CA ALA A 106 3.10 9.58 1.07
C ALA A 106 2.60 8.15 1.31
N CYS A 107 3.09 7.50 2.36
CA CYS A 107 2.75 6.11 2.67
C CYS A 107 1.94 5.95 3.96
N GLU A 108 1.77 6.99 4.79
CA GLU A 108 1.03 6.95 6.07
C GLU A 108 1.30 5.65 6.85
N GLY A 109 2.58 5.32 7.05
CA GLY A 109 3.01 4.12 7.81
C GLY A 109 2.85 2.76 7.12
N ASN A 110 2.41 2.70 5.86
CA ASN A 110 2.35 1.46 5.08
C ASN A 110 3.74 1.06 4.57
N ILE A 111 4.30 -0.01 5.14
CA ILE A 111 5.66 -0.48 4.80
C ILE A 111 5.81 -0.91 3.34
N THR A 112 4.78 -1.52 2.74
CA THR A 112 4.83 -1.98 1.35
C THR A 112 4.95 -0.81 0.40
N SER A 113 4.13 0.23 0.58
CA SER A 113 4.22 1.48 -0.19
C SER A 113 5.53 2.20 0.08
N ALA A 114 6.00 2.26 1.33
CA ALA A 114 7.28 2.89 1.68
C ALA A 114 8.47 2.22 0.98
N MET A 115 8.53 0.88 1.01
CA MET A 115 9.55 0.08 0.32
C MET A 115 9.50 0.27 -1.20
N PHE A 116 8.30 0.35 -1.76
CA PHE A 116 8.13 0.62 -3.19
C PHE A 116 8.68 2.01 -3.58
N TYR A 117 8.34 3.06 -2.82
CA TYR A 117 8.88 4.40 -3.04
C TYR A 117 10.40 4.46 -2.87
N TRP A 118 10.94 3.76 -1.87
CA TRP A 118 12.37 3.63 -1.66
C TRP A 118 13.07 3.02 -2.88
N MET A 119 12.58 1.87 -3.34
CA MET A 119 13.10 1.21 -4.55
C MET A 119 13.01 2.11 -5.78
N LYS A 120 11.89 2.81 -5.96
CA LYS A 120 11.70 3.75 -7.07
C LYS A 120 12.67 4.94 -7.02
N SER A 121 13.14 5.30 -5.83
CA SER A 121 14.06 6.43 -5.62
C SER A 121 15.52 6.05 -5.89
N ILE A 122 15.85 4.77 -6.03
CA ILE A 122 17.20 4.32 -6.41
C ILE A 122 17.50 4.85 -7.81
N LYS A 123 18.53 5.71 -7.91
CA LYS A 123 18.97 6.33 -9.17
C LYS A 123 20.09 5.55 -9.84
N ASP A 124 21.09 5.18 -9.06
CA ASP A 124 22.33 4.62 -9.58
C ASP A 124 23.06 3.81 -8.49
N PHE A 125 23.96 2.96 -8.95
CA PHE A 125 24.83 2.13 -8.13
C PHE A 125 26.28 2.27 -8.62
N LYS A 126 27.13 2.93 -7.82
CA LYS A 126 28.54 3.16 -8.16
C LYS A 126 29.42 3.11 -6.92
N ASN A 127 30.62 2.56 -7.05
CA ASN A 127 31.67 2.62 -6.03
C ASN A 127 31.22 2.19 -4.62
N ASN A 128 30.44 1.12 -4.51
CA ASN A 128 29.89 0.62 -3.24
C ASN A 128 28.86 1.56 -2.59
N THR A 129 28.30 2.51 -3.34
CA THR A 129 27.28 3.45 -2.88
C THR A 129 26.04 3.35 -3.74
N ILE A 130 24.87 3.29 -3.10
CA ILE A 130 23.58 3.46 -3.76
C ILE A 130 23.18 4.93 -3.63
N TYR A 131 22.91 5.55 -4.78
CA TYR A 131 22.45 6.92 -4.86
C TYR A 131 20.93 6.97 -4.92
N ILE A 132 20.32 7.61 -3.94
CA ILE A 132 18.88 7.79 -3.83
C ILE A 132 18.53 9.20 -4.31
N SER A 133 17.61 9.30 -5.28
CA SER A 133 17.05 10.57 -5.70
C SER A 133 16.24 11.21 -4.57
N PRO A 134 16.08 12.54 -4.57
CA PRO A 134 15.12 13.21 -3.71
C PRO A 134 13.74 12.56 -3.81
N PHE A 135 13.01 12.55 -2.70
CA PHE A 135 11.70 11.93 -2.67
C PHE A 135 10.75 12.62 -3.67
N LYS A 136 10.11 11.82 -4.53
CA LYS A 136 9.08 12.27 -5.45
C LYS A 136 7.81 11.45 -5.26
N LYS A 137 6.77 12.09 -4.71
CA LYS A 137 5.45 11.50 -4.55
C LYS A 137 4.89 11.11 -5.92
N LEU A 138 4.25 9.95 -6.00
CA LEU A 138 3.49 9.56 -7.18
C LEU A 138 2.26 10.44 -7.30
N ASP A 139 1.94 10.83 -8.52
CA ASP A 139 0.76 11.63 -8.81
C ASP A 139 -0.42 10.72 -9.12
N PHE A 140 -1.40 10.71 -8.22
CA PHE A 140 -2.65 9.96 -8.35
C PHE A 140 -3.86 10.85 -8.65
N ARG A 141 -3.66 12.15 -8.92
CA ARG A 141 -4.75 13.08 -9.27
C ARG A 141 -5.48 12.70 -10.56
N PHE A 142 -4.88 11.85 -11.40
CA PHE A 142 -5.58 11.32 -12.58
C PHE A 142 -6.84 10.52 -12.21
N LEU A 143 -6.95 10.00 -10.98
CA LEU A 143 -8.16 9.34 -10.48
C LEU A 143 -9.35 10.30 -10.42
N GLU A 144 -9.13 11.61 -10.27
CA GLU A 144 -10.21 12.62 -10.31
C GLU A 144 -10.97 12.62 -11.65
N ASN A 145 -10.32 12.15 -12.72
CA ASN A 145 -10.90 12.07 -14.05
C ASN A 145 -11.57 10.71 -14.33
N PHE A 146 -11.54 9.78 -13.36
CA PHE A 146 -12.18 8.48 -13.54
C PHE A 146 -13.69 8.61 -13.38
N GLU A 147 -14.43 7.85 -14.20
CA GLU A 147 -15.86 7.62 -13.95
C GLU A 147 -16.08 7.01 -12.57
N ILE A 148 -17.20 7.37 -11.96
CA ILE A 148 -17.55 6.96 -10.59
C ILE A 148 -17.50 5.45 -10.37
N GLU A 149 -17.89 4.65 -11.37
CA GLU A 149 -17.89 3.19 -11.28
C GLU A 149 -16.47 2.61 -11.11
N LYS A 150 -15.46 3.23 -11.73
CA LYS A 150 -14.05 2.83 -11.59
C LYS A 150 -13.55 3.17 -10.19
N LEU A 151 -13.90 4.34 -9.67
CA LEU A 151 -13.56 4.77 -8.30
C LEU A 151 -14.21 3.87 -7.25
N LEU A 152 -15.51 3.57 -7.41
CA LEU A 152 -16.24 2.63 -6.55
C LEU A 152 -15.68 1.22 -6.65
N THR A 153 -15.18 0.79 -7.83
CA THR A 153 -14.55 -0.53 -7.97
C THR A 153 -13.27 -0.60 -7.15
N LEU A 154 -12.41 0.43 -7.20
CA LEU A 154 -11.22 0.50 -6.36
C LEU A 154 -11.57 0.52 -4.86
N SER A 155 -12.61 1.28 -4.49
CA SER A 155 -13.13 1.33 -3.11
C SER A 155 -13.60 -0.05 -2.61
N ASN A 156 -14.38 -0.78 -3.41
CA ASN A 156 -14.83 -2.12 -3.07
C ASN A 156 -13.67 -3.11 -2.97
N LEU A 157 -12.65 -3.02 -3.83
CA LEU A 157 -11.45 -3.84 -3.71
C LEU A 157 -10.66 -3.54 -2.42
N ILE A 158 -10.58 -2.28 -1.99
CA ILE A 158 -9.99 -1.90 -0.70
C ILE A 158 -10.80 -2.49 0.46
N GLN A 159 -12.13 -2.38 0.39
CA GLN A 159 -13.03 -2.80 1.47
C GLN A 159 -13.14 -4.33 1.61
N HIS A 160 -13.26 -5.04 0.50
CA HIS A 160 -13.43 -6.49 0.47
C HIS A 160 -12.10 -7.25 0.38
N GLY A 161 -11.02 -6.57 0.00
CA GLY A 161 -9.70 -7.16 -0.24
C GLY A 161 -9.53 -7.71 -1.65
N SER A 162 -10.59 -8.28 -2.23
CA SER A 162 -10.58 -8.83 -3.58
C SER A 162 -11.98 -8.90 -4.19
N LEU A 163 -12.05 -9.01 -5.51
CA LEU A 163 -13.29 -9.30 -6.23
C LEU A 163 -13.04 -10.22 -7.43
N THR A 164 -13.92 -11.18 -7.62
CA THR A 164 -14.11 -11.87 -8.89
C THR A 164 -14.97 -11.03 -9.84
N ILE A 165 -15.02 -11.42 -11.11
CA ILE A 165 -15.94 -10.80 -12.08
C ILE A 165 -17.39 -10.97 -11.63
N ALA A 166 -17.77 -12.15 -11.13
CA ALA A 166 -19.14 -12.42 -10.70
C ALA A 166 -19.55 -11.55 -9.48
N GLU A 167 -18.67 -11.43 -8.48
CA GLU A 167 -18.93 -10.55 -7.33
C GLU A 167 -19.01 -9.08 -7.74
N HIS A 168 -18.17 -8.63 -8.67
CA HIS A 168 -18.26 -7.27 -9.21
C HIS A 168 -19.59 -7.04 -9.94
N GLN A 169 -20.05 -7.99 -10.76
CA GLN A 169 -21.37 -7.90 -11.40
C GLN A 169 -22.51 -7.81 -10.39
N GLU A 170 -22.43 -8.57 -9.30
CA GLU A 170 -23.44 -8.57 -8.24
C GLU A 170 -23.46 -7.22 -7.50
N ILE A 171 -22.30 -6.69 -7.11
CA ILE A 171 -22.18 -5.40 -6.41
C ILE A 171 -22.67 -4.24 -7.29
N PHE A 172 -22.28 -4.21 -8.56
CA PHE A 172 -22.59 -3.11 -9.48
C PHE A 172 -23.89 -3.32 -10.27
N ASN A 173 -24.56 -4.46 -10.06
CA ASN A 173 -25.74 -4.89 -10.81
C ASN A 173 -25.57 -4.66 -12.33
N CYS A 174 -24.50 -5.21 -12.90
CA CYS A 174 -24.14 -4.97 -14.29
C CYS A 174 -23.78 -6.23 -15.09
N GLU A 175 -23.77 -6.09 -16.40
CA GLU A 175 -23.40 -7.17 -17.31
C GLU A 175 -21.91 -7.51 -17.24
N GLN A 176 -21.58 -8.76 -17.59
CA GLN A 176 -20.23 -9.30 -17.48
C GLN A 176 -19.22 -8.51 -18.33
N GLU A 177 -19.65 -8.04 -19.51
CA GLU A 177 -18.79 -7.26 -20.41
C GLU A 177 -18.38 -5.92 -19.80
N LYS A 178 -19.32 -5.24 -19.13
CA LYS A 178 -19.04 -3.98 -18.42
C LYS A 178 -18.08 -4.19 -17.25
N SER A 179 -18.33 -5.23 -16.44
CA SER A 179 -17.46 -5.62 -15.33
C SER A 179 -16.03 -5.91 -15.81
N LYS A 180 -15.89 -6.75 -16.85
CA LYS A 180 -14.59 -7.05 -17.49
C LYS A 180 -13.91 -5.80 -18.03
N THR A 181 -14.65 -4.89 -18.65
CA THR A 181 -14.11 -3.64 -19.20
C THR A 181 -13.49 -2.77 -18.10
N ILE A 182 -14.20 -2.57 -16.99
CA ILE A 182 -13.71 -1.79 -15.86
C ILE A 182 -12.46 -2.45 -15.24
N LEU A 183 -12.54 -3.75 -14.94
CA LEU A 183 -11.42 -4.48 -14.30
C LEU A 183 -10.19 -4.55 -15.21
N ASN A 184 -10.37 -4.76 -16.52
CA ASN A 184 -9.25 -4.77 -17.47
C ASN A 184 -8.62 -3.39 -17.61
N PHE A 185 -9.41 -2.31 -17.60
CA PHE A 185 -8.89 -0.94 -17.62
C PHE A 185 -8.03 -0.66 -16.38
N LEU A 186 -8.56 -0.97 -15.19
CA LEU A 186 -7.83 -0.77 -13.92
C LEU A 186 -6.55 -1.62 -13.85
N ASN A 187 -6.59 -2.83 -14.40
CA ASN A 187 -5.43 -3.73 -14.47
C ASN A 187 -4.38 -3.19 -15.45
N ALA A 188 -4.79 -2.71 -16.63
CA ALA A 188 -3.90 -2.09 -17.60
C ALA A 188 -3.23 -0.81 -17.06
N ALA A 189 -3.94 -0.08 -16.19
CA ALA A 189 -3.41 1.08 -15.47
C ALA A 189 -2.48 0.71 -14.29
N ASN A 190 -2.22 -0.59 -14.04
CA ASN A 190 -1.43 -1.11 -12.91
C ASN A 190 -1.94 -0.74 -11.52
N LEU A 191 -3.23 -0.39 -11.40
CA LEU A 191 -3.88 -0.08 -10.12
C LEU A 191 -4.32 -1.35 -9.40
N ILE A 192 -4.65 -2.38 -10.18
CA ILE A 192 -5.04 -3.69 -9.69
C ILE A 192 -4.22 -4.77 -10.40
N HIS A 193 -4.19 -5.96 -9.83
CA HIS A 193 -3.67 -7.18 -10.43
C HIS A 193 -4.69 -8.31 -10.23
N PHE A 194 -4.48 -9.45 -10.86
CA PHE A 194 -5.31 -10.63 -10.62
C PHE A 194 -4.48 -11.89 -10.48
N ASP A 195 -4.98 -12.81 -9.67
CA ASP A 195 -4.53 -14.21 -9.59
C ASP A 195 -5.65 -15.14 -10.08
N LEU A 196 -5.33 -16.41 -10.27
CA LEU A 196 -6.32 -17.46 -10.56
C LEU A 196 -6.64 -18.22 -9.27
N ASN A 197 -7.93 -18.38 -8.95
CA ASN A 197 -8.36 -19.28 -7.87
C ASN A 197 -8.25 -20.76 -8.30
N GLU A 198 -8.57 -21.68 -7.39
CA GLU A 198 -8.53 -23.13 -7.64
C GLU A 198 -9.43 -23.57 -8.81
N GLN A 199 -10.48 -22.78 -9.10
CA GLN A 199 -11.42 -23.00 -10.20
C GLN A 199 -10.95 -22.37 -11.52
N GLY A 200 -9.79 -21.71 -11.55
CA GLY A 200 -9.25 -21.03 -12.72
C GLY A 200 -9.89 -19.67 -13.03
N GLU A 201 -10.64 -19.10 -12.09
CA GLU A 201 -11.29 -17.80 -12.23
C GLU A 201 -10.37 -16.67 -11.77
N LYS A 202 -10.46 -15.52 -12.44
CA LYS A 202 -9.70 -14.33 -12.07
C LYS A 202 -10.24 -13.71 -10.77
N VAL A 203 -9.36 -13.54 -9.81
CA VAL A 203 -9.61 -12.80 -8.56
C VAL A 203 -8.74 -11.56 -8.58
N TYR A 204 -9.36 -10.38 -8.55
CA TYR A 204 -8.69 -9.09 -8.66
C TYR A 204 -8.40 -8.49 -7.28
N TYR A 205 -7.26 -7.83 -7.15
CA TYR A 205 -6.76 -7.20 -5.93
C TYR A 205 -6.13 -5.84 -6.26
N ILE A 206 -6.19 -4.88 -5.33
CA ILE A 206 -5.40 -3.65 -5.46
C ILE A 206 -3.90 -4.02 -5.51
N ASN A 207 -3.15 -3.35 -6.38
CA ASN A 207 -1.70 -3.51 -6.43
C ASN A 207 -1.07 -3.03 -5.09
N PRO A 208 -0.39 -3.89 -4.33
CA PRO A 208 0.10 -3.55 -2.99
C PRO A 208 1.06 -2.36 -2.97
N ALA A 209 1.82 -2.13 -4.05
CA ALA A 209 2.76 -1.03 -4.16
C ALA A 209 2.07 0.34 -4.11
N VAL A 210 0.86 0.42 -4.66
CA VAL A 210 0.08 1.67 -4.82
C VAL A 210 -1.17 1.70 -3.97
N TYR A 211 -1.39 0.68 -3.14
CA TYR A 211 -2.55 0.56 -2.27
C TYR A 211 -2.80 1.82 -1.44
N LYS A 212 -1.79 2.24 -0.66
CA LYS A 212 -1.96 3.37 0.27
C LYS A 212 -2.12 4.71 -0.45
N PRO A 213 -1.35 5.01 -1.50
CA PRO A 213 -1.61 6.18 -2.34
C PRO A 213 -3.03 6.22 -2.95
N ILE A 214 -3.56 5.09 -3.43
CA ILE A 214 -4.92 5.00 -3.96
C ILE A 214 -5.94 5.26 -2.85
N GLU A 215 -5.79 4.61 -1.69
CA GLU A 215 -6.67 4.80 -0.53
C GLU A 215 -6.73 6.27 -0.10
N ILE A 216 -5.59 6.94 -0.03
CA ILE A 216 -5.50 8.37 0.34
C ILE A 216 -6.26 9.25 -0.66
N GLU A 217 -6.12 9.01 -1.97
CA GLU A 217 -6.85 9.80 -2.97
C GLU A 217 -8.35 9.51 -2.98
N LEU A 218 -8.78 8.26 -2.80
CA LEU A 218 -10.20 7.93 -2.71
C LEU A 218 -10.87 8.61 -1.50
N ARG A 219 -10.16 8.70 -0.37
CA ARG A 219 -10.63 9.43 0.82
C ARG A 219 -10.77 10.93 0.57
N LYS A 220 -9.82 11.55 -0.16
CA LYS A 220 -9.91 12.97 -0.58
C LYS A 220 -11.08 13.23 -1.52
N LEU A 221 -11.41 12.25 -2.38
CA LEU A 221 -12.56 12.30 -3.28
C LEU A 221 -13.88 11.96 -2.60
N HIS A 222 -13.89 11.71 -1.27
CA HIS A 222 -15.06 11.31 -0.50
C HIS A 222 -15.75 10.03 -1.03
N ILE A 223 -14.97 9.13 -1.64
CA ILE A 223 -15.44 7.81 -2.10
C ILE A 223 -15.41 6.78 -0.96
N PHE A 224 -14.59 7.00 0.06
CA PHE A 224 -14.32 6.10 1.18
C PHE A 224 -14.10 6.91 2.47
N GLU A 225 -14.60 6.40 3.61
CA GLU A 225 -14.36 6.96 4.96
C GLU A 225 -13.33 6.14 5.75
#